data_AF-A0A557SUZ5-F1
#
_entry.id   AF-A0A557SUZ5-F1
#
_cell.length_a   1.000
_cell.length_b   1.000
_cell.length_c   1.000
_cell.angle_alpha   90.00
_cell.angle_beta   90.00
_cell.angle_gamma   90.00
#
_symmetry.space_group_name_H-M   'P 1'
#
loop_
_entity.id
_entity.type
_entity.pdbx_description
1 polymer ?
#
loop_
_entity_poly.entity_id
_entity_poly.type
_entity_poly.pdbx_seq_one_letter_code
_entity_poly.pdbx_strand_id
1 'polypeptide(L)'
;MNVPNHLNKNYQKKNNNQNKSKLSTLVTVTLAMILLSSFFSGSIIINPQQQLFASEKPPVLKVINSGAKPGIENFNLTAGYKIEPIFWNLTMPTSVTFDDKGNMYVAQSGFGEWFFSTPTIIKIDTKGNTSVIADRFLYGPITDIEFYKGKIYVSHKGVVSALDPVSGIIKDIIIGLPSSGDHQNNQIAFGPDGRLYISQGTATNSGVVGEDNIFGLQWPKYTPEVHDIPSRNISLTGQNFNTTNPFTGSENNFANTGGFVPFNTTTREGQEVEGNIKCNGCILSAKLDGSDLKLVAEGLRNPYGMAFTDDNKLVVSNNGADERGSRQIANDPDKVHVIDITNASNLGKFYGWPDFAGNGEPVTDPKFKSPSAKEPIKFLMQNHPEVVKPLAELRVGPSLTQVVISNSSDFGNPGMAFIGASGTFTPITHTFETIDKGVVGHKVVALDPKTGNYADFLSVIKDPSAFTPVGLSFDKNNTALYIADLGKLELRDTIPATGAPLNHTVTWPYPDTGVIWKISK
;
A
#
# COMPACT_ATOMS: atom_id res chain seq x y z
N MET A 1 -63.94 -8.68 62.83
CA MET A 1 -65.39 -8.37 62.84
C MET A 1 -65.66 -7.18 61.93
N ASN A 2 -66.82 -7.19 61.29
CA ASN A 2 -67.67 -6.06 60.85
C ASN A 2 -67.06 -4.65 60.64
N VAL A 3 -66.93 -4.30 59.36
CA VAL A 3 -67.39 -3.05 58.69
C VAL A 3 -68.87 -2.75 59.06
N PRO A 4 -69.47 -1.52 58.98
CA PRO A 4 -69.07 -0.22 58.36
C PRO A 4 -69.11 0.99 59.35
N ASN A 5 -68.97 2.28 58.94
CA ASN A 5 -70.04 3.25 58.54
C ASN A 5 -69.46 4.70 58.49
N HIS A 6 -70.12 5.81 58.08
CA HIS A 6 -71.02 6.20 56.96
C HIS A 6 -71.53 7.66 57.21
N LEU A 7 -71.96 8.53 56.27
CA LEU A 7 -71.76 8.66 54.80
C LEU A 7 -72.28 10.05 54.32
N ASN A 8 -71.49 10.86 53.60
CA ASN A 8 -72.00 11.92 52.68
C ASN A 8 -71.10 11.97 51.42
N LYS A 9 -71.57 11.72 50.18
CA LYS A 9 -72.61 12.40 49.36
C LYS A 9 -72.11 13.75 48.81
N ASN A 10 -72.27 14.10 47.52
CA ASN A 10 -73.26 13.65 46.52
C ASN A 10 -72.69 13.00 45.24
N TYR A 11 -73.57 12.52 44.34
CA TYR A 11 -73.27 11.61 43.22
C TYR A 11 -74.30 11.72 42.06
N GLN A 12 -73.95 11.13 40.90
CA GLN A 12 -74.80 10.77 39.73
C GLN A 12 -74.99 11.86 38.64
N LYS A 13 -75.16 11.56 37.34
CA LYS A 13 -75.31 10.31 36.52
C LYS A 13 -74.30 10.36 35.33
N LYS A 14 -73.92 9.33 34.54
CA LYS A 14 -74.08 7.85 34.41
C LYS A 14 -72.84 7.33 33.60
N ASN A 15 -72.67 6.20 32.88
CA ASN A 15 -73.48 5.03 32.44
C ASN A 15 -72.56 3.79 32.12
N ASN A 16 -73.17 2.60 31.92
CA ASN A 16 -72.78 1.43 31.10
C ASN A 16 -71.29 1.01 30.83
N ASN A 17 -70.88 -0.06 31.52
CA ASN A 17 -70.57 -1.42 31.01
C ASN A 17 -69.69 -1.71 29.76
N GLN A 18 -68.58 -2.43 30.07
CA GLN A 18 -68.17 -3.76 29.56
C GLN A 18 -67.66 -4.00 28.11
N ASN A 19 -66.48 -4.63 28.07
CA ASN A 19 -66.05 -5.73 27.19
C ASN A 19 -66.02 -5.55 25.65
N LYS A 20 -64.83 -5.21 25.12
CA LYS A 20 -64.02 -6.08 24.22
C LYS A 20 -62.64 -5.43 23.93
N SER A 21 -61.62 -6.28 23.74
CA SER A 21 -60.17 -5.99 23.61
C SER A 21 -59.55 -5.11 24.73
N LYS A 22 -58.34 -5.35 25.28
CA LYS A 22 -57.23 -6.26 24.94
C LYS A 22 -56.55 -6.06 23.58
N LEU A 23 -56.35 -4.80 23.15
CA LEU A 23 -55.27 -4.42 22.22
C LEU A 23 -55.05 -2.89 22.20
N SER A 24 -53.99 -2.39 22.83
CA SER A 24 -53.45 -1.02 22.62
C SER A 24 -52.19 -0.73 23.48
N THR A 25 -52.23 -1.00 24.78
CA THR A 25 -51.19 -0.58 25.75
C THR A 25 -49.94 -1.48 25.78
N LEU A 26 -49.42 -1.90 24.61
CA LEU A 26 -48.14 -2.62 24.47
C LEU A 26 -47.49 -2.37 23.09
N VAL A 27 -47.37 -1.10 22.70
CA VAL A 27 -46.77 -0.70 21.40
C VAL A 27 -45.68 0.38 21.56
N THR A 28 -45.84 1.31 22.50
CA THR A 28 -45.04 2.55 22.61
C THR A 28 -43.65 2.40 23.25
N VAL A 29 -43.09 1.20 23.28
CA VAL A 29 -41.68 0.95 23.70
C VAL A 29 -40.90 0.21 22.60
N THR A 30 -41.55 -0.67 21.84
CA THR A 30 -40.91 -1.45 20.76
C THR A 30 -40.51 -0.58 19.56
N LEU A 31 -41.22 0.52 19.30
CA LEU A 31 -40.98 1.37 18.13
C LEU A 31 -39.67 2.18 18.20
N ALA A 32 -39.14 2.41 19.40
CA ALA A 32 -37.88 3.14 19.59
C ALA A 32 -36.63 2.28 19.28
N MET A 33 -36.71 0.95 19.38
CA MET A 33 -35.61 0.06 18.99
C MET A 33 -35.60 -0.25 17.49
N ILE A 34 -36.77 -0.26 16.84
CA ILE A 34 -36.90 -0.60 15.41
C ILE A 34 -36.34 0.50 14.48
N LEU A 35 -36.31 1.75 14.94
CA LEU A 35 -35.70 2.88 14.21
C LEU A 35 -34.17 3.03 14.41
N LEU A 36 -33.55 2.22 15.28
CA LEU A 36 -32.08 2.11 15.37
C LEU A 36 -31.52 0.89 14.61
N SER A 37 -32.35 -0.13 14.36
CA SER A 37 -31.93 -1.32 13.59
C SER A 37 -31.81 -1.09 12.07
N SER A 38 -32.36 0.00 11.52
CA SER A 38 -32.43 0.26 10.08
C SER A 38 -31.21 0.99 9.48
N PHE A 39 -30.19 1.32 10.28
CA PHE A 39 -28.91 1.87 9.79
C PHE A 39 -27.72 0.91 9.96
N PHE A 40 -27.96 -0.32 10.42
CA PHE A 40 -26.97 -1.41 10.41
C PHE A 40 -27.34 -2.57 9.45
N SER A 41 -28.14 -2.28 8.42
CA SER A 41 -28.05 -3.00 7.14
C SER A 41 -26.97 -2.40 6.25
N GLY A 42 -25.79 -2.13 6.82
CA GLY A 42 -24.56 -2.05 6.04
C GLY A 42 -24.32 -3.45 5.50
N SER A 43 -24.78 -3.71 4.27
CA SER A 43 -24.52 -4.97 3.59
C SER A 43 -23.03 -5.28 3.71
N ILE A 44 -22.68 -6.46 4.20
CA ILE A 44 -21.33 -6.97 4.01
C ILE A 44 -21.22 -7.14 2.49
N ILE A 45 -20.58 -6.17 1.83
CA ILE A 45 -20.19 -6.28 0.43
C ILE A 45 -19.04 -7.29 0.42
N ILE A 46 -19.41 -8.56 0.48
CA ILE A 46 -18.56 -9.68 0.09
C ILE A 46 -18.12 -9.33 -1.32
N ASN A 47 -16.86 -8.93 -1.45
CA ASN A 47 -16.30 -8.53 -2.74
C ASN A 47 -16.57 -9.67 -3.74
N PRO A 48 -17.13 -9.43 -4.93
CA PRO A 48 -17.36 -10.50 -5.92
C PRO A 48 -16.12 -11.35 -6.22
N GLN A 49 -14.90 -10.81 -6.04
CA GLN A 49 -13.66 -11.58 -6.09
C GLN A 49 -13.59 -12.69 -5.01
N GLN A 50 -14.09 -12.46 -3.78
CA GLN A 50 -14.16 -13.48 -2.73
C GLN A 50 -15.07 -14.66 -3.12
N GLN A 51 -16.09 -14.46 -3.95
CA GLN A 51 -16.91 -15.57 -4.46
C GLN A 51 -16.23 -16.34 -5.59
N LEU A 52 -15.44 -15.67 -6.45
CA LEU A 52 -14.66 -16.33 -7.51
C LEU A 52 -13.48 -17.14 -6.97
N PHE A 53 -12.92 -16.75 -5.82
CA PHE A 53 -11.82 -17.44 -5.15
C PHE A 53 -12.24 -18.14 -3.84
N ALA A 54 -13.53 -18.44 -3.69
CA ALA A 54 -14.08 -19.25 -2.62
C ALA A 54 -13.68 -20.73 -2.78
N SER A 55 -12.42 -21.05 -2.49
CA SER A 55 -11.99 -22.42 -2.19
C SER A 55 -12.88 -22.98 -1.08
N GLU A 56 -13.59 -24.09 -1.33
CA GLU A 56 -14.49 -24.73 -0.36
C GLU A 56 -13.78 -25.28 0.89
N LYS A 57 -12.46 -25.12 0.98
CA LYS A 57 -11.66 -25.25 2.20
C LYS A 57 -10.81 -24.00 2.39
N PRO A 58 -10.70 -23.46 3.62
CA PRO A 58 -9.62 -22.53 3.93
C PRO A 58 -8.28 -23.22 3.62
N PRO A 59 -7.26 -22.47 3.15
CA PRO A 59 -5.94 -23.04 2.91
C PRO A 59 -5.42 -23.68 4.19
N VAL A 60 -4.95 -24.93 4.10
CA VAL A 60 -4.27 -25.59 5.21
C VAL A 60 -2.91 -24.91 5.33
N LEU A 61 -2.83 -23.92 6.23
CA LEU A 61 -1.61 -23.15 6.52
C LEU A 61 -0.42 -24.12 6.62
N LYS A 62 0.53 -24.02 5.68
CA LYS A 62 1.76 -24.80 5.78
C LYS A 62 2.46 -24.45 7.09
N VAL A 63 2.96 -25.47 7.78
CA VAL A 63 3.79 -25.24 8.97
C VAL A 63 5.06 -24.51 8.51
N ILE A 64 5.35 -23.38 9.15
CA ILE A 64 6.58 -22.61 8.91
C ILE A 64 7.78 -23.55 9.07
N ASN A 65 8.71 -23.49 8.11
CA ASN A 65 9.89 -24.35 8.02
C ASN A 65 9.65 -25.85 7.79
N SER A 66 8.45 -26.25 7.35
CA SER A 66 8.21 -27.61 6.82
C SER A 66 8.68 -27.77 5.37
N GLY A 67 8.87 -29.02 4.94
CA GLY A 67 9.32 -29.33 3.57
C GLY A 67 10.81 -29.05 3.34
N ALA A 68 11.20 -28.80 2.08
CA ALA A 68 12.57 -28.48 1.72
C ALA A 68 12.93 -27.03 2.11
N LYS A 69 14.13 -26.83 2.65
CA LYS A 69 14.70 -25.49 2.87
C LYS A 69 14.98 -24.83 1.51
N PRO A 70 14.64 -23.54 1.30
CA PRO A 70 14.95 -22.84 0.05
C PRO A 70 16.45 -22.84 -0.26
N GLY A 71 16.78 -22.92 -1.55
CA GLY A 71 18.15 -22.83 -2.06
C GLY A 71 18.75 -21.43 -1.94
N ILE A 72 20.08 -21.33 -2.06
CA ILE A 72 20.82 -20.06 -2.05
C ILE A 72 21.65 -19.83 -3.33
N GLU A 73 21.70 -20.83 -4.21
CA GLU A 73 22.43 -20.88 -5.46
C GLU A 73 21.89 -19.97 -6.58
N ASN A 74 20.70 -19.36 -6.39
CA ASN A 74 20.13 -18.36 -7.30
C ASN A 74 20.65 -16.94 -7.01
N PHE A 75 21.50 -16.72 -5.99
CA PHE A 75 21.94 -15.40 -5.56
C PHE A 75 23.40 -15.11 -5.85
N ASN A 76 23.65 -13.95 -6.45
CA ASN A 76 24.92 -13.24 -6.38
C ASN A 76 24.88 -12.32 -5.16
N LEU A 77 25.93 -12.31 -4.34
CA LEU A 77 25.99 -11.58 -3.09
C LEU A 77 27.38 -10.94 -2.92
N THR A 78 27.41 -9.74 -2.35
CA THR A 78 28.65 -9.00 -2.03
C THR A 78 29.64 -9.88 -1.27
N ALA A 79 30.89 -9.88 -1.72
CA ALA A 79 31.94 -10.71 -1.14
C ALA A 79 32.14 -10.42 0.35
N GLY A 80 32.25 -11.48 1.16
CA GLY A 80 32.35 -11.37 2.62
C GLY A 80 31.00 -11.34 3.36
N TYR A 81 29.89 -11.60 2.67
CA TYR A 81 28.57 -11.87 3.29
C TYR A 81 28.08 -13.27 2.94
N LYS A 82 27.08 -13.74 3.71
CA LYS A 82 26.38 -15.02 3.54
C LYS A 82 24.88 -14.77 3.63
N ILE A 83 24.09 -15.42 2.78
CA ILE A 83 22.61 -15.43 2.84
C ILE A 83 22.11 -16.79 3.34
N GLU A 84 21.09 -16.79 4.20
CA GLU A 84 20.40 -17.98 4.66
C GLU A 84 18.88 -17.73 4.82
N PRO A 85 18.01 -18.66 4.38
CA PRO A 85 16.59 -18.59 4.71
C PRO A 85 16.38 -19.08 6.14
N ILE A 86 15.74 -18.24 6.96
CA ILE A 86 15.45 -18.51 8.39
C ILE A 86 14.01 -18.99 8.55
N PHE A 87 13.06 -18.35 7.86
CA PHE A 87 11.64 -18.73 7.86
C PHE A 87 11.12 -18.90 6.44
N TRP A 88 10.41 -20.00 6.16
CA TRP A 88 9.80 -20.24 4.85
C TRP A 88 8.43 -20.92 4.96
N ASN A 89 7.71 -20.99 3.83
CA ASN A 89 6.28 -21.26 3.72
C ASN A 89 5.38 -20.13 4.26
N LEU A 90 5.81 -18.87 4.17
CA LEU A 90 5.01 -17.73 4.60
C LEU A 90 4.02 -17.31 3.52
N THR A 91 2.82 -16.92 3.94
CA THR A 91 1.75 -16.45 3.06
C THR A 91 1.97 -14.95 2.75
N MET A 92 2.75 -14.65 1.71
CA MET A 92 3.04 -13.28 1.24
C MET A 92 3.52 -12.33 2.37
N PRO A 93 4.71 -12.58 2.96
CA PRO A 93 5.26 -11.69 3.98
C PRO A 93 5.71 -10.37 3.36
N THR A 94 5.37 -9.24 3.98
CA THR A 94 5.62 -7.89 3.44
C THR A 94 6.62 -7.09 4.25
N SER A 95 6.71 -7.30 5.56
CA SER A 95 7.66 -6.61 6.44
C SER A 95 8.06 -7.45 7.65
N VAL A 96 9.20 -7.11 8.24
CA VAL A 96 9.80 -7.71 9.44
C VAL A 96 10.24 -6.60 10.38
N THR A 97 10.04 -6.78 11.70
CA THR A 97 10.63 -5.90 12.71
C THR A 97 10.96 -6.70 13.98
N PHE A 98 11.72 -6.10 14.91
CA PHE A 98 12.23 -6.76 16.12
C PHE A 98 11.89 -5.96 17.39
N ASP A 99 11.43 -6.64 18.44
CA ASP A 99 11.28 -5.97 19.74
C ASP A 99 12.59 -5.85 20.54
N ASP A 100 12.53 -5.08 21.62
CA ASP A 100 13.64 -4.84 22.54
C ASP A 100 14.29 -6.11 23.13
N LYS A 101 13.63 -7.27 23.03
CA LYS A 101 14.08 -8.57 23.56
C LYS A 101 14.57 -9.51 22.44
N GLY A 102 14.60 -9.04 21.19
CA GLY A 102 15.02 -9.82 20.02
C GLY A 102 13.96 -10.78 19.48
N ASN A 103 12.68 -10.65 19.87
CA ASN A 103 11.63 -11.40 19.18
C ASN A 103 11.39 -10.76 17.81
N MET A 104 11.28 -11.58 16.77
CA MET A 104 10.91 -11.14 15.42
C MET A 104 9.39 -11.05 15.31
N TYR A 105 8.91 -10.10 14.51
CA TYR A 105 7.53 -10.01 14.06
C TYR A 105 7.53 -9.96 12.54
N VAL A 106 6.59 -10.67 11.91
CA VAL A 106 6.44 -10.77 10.45
C VAL A 106 5.00 -10.42 10.09
N ALA A 107 4.83 -9.45 9.17
CA ALA A 107 3.54 -9.13 8.58
C ALA A 107 3.30 -10.02 7.36
N GLN A 108 2.13 -10.66 7.30
CA GLN A 108 1.57 -11.31 6.11
C GLN A 108 0.49 -10.41 5.53
N SER A 109 0.62 -10.07 4.25
CA SER A 109 -0.14 -9.01 3.59
C SER A 109 -1.65 -9.07 3.79
N GLY A 110 -2.27 -10.25 3.69
CA GLY A 110 -3.72 -10.40 3.53
C GLY A 110 -4.22 -10.12 2.10
N PHE A 111 -3.36 -9.61 1.22
CA PHE A 111 -3.70 -9.27 -0.16
C PHE A 111 -2.54 -9.56 -1.14
N GLY A 112 -2.89 -10.07 -2.30
CA GLY A 112 -2.09 -10.06 -3.52
C GLY A 112 -3.01 -9.81 -4.71
N GLU A 113 -2.45 -9.54 -5.89
CA GLU A 113 -3.25 -9.56 -7.11
C GLU A 113 -3.91 -10.95 -7.23
N TRP A 114 -5.23 -11.00 -7.41
CA TRP A 114 -6.03 -12.24 -7.48
C TRP A 114 -5.96 -13.18 -6.25
N PHE A 115 -5.38 -12.75 -5.12
CA PHE A 115 -5.29 -13.55 -3.89
C PHE A 115 -5.69 -12.76 -2.64
N PHE A 116 -6.52 -13.37 -1.79
CA PHE A 116 -7.01 -12.75 -0.56
C PHE A 116 -6.84 -13.72 0.61
N SER A 117 -6.29 -13.23 1.72
CA SER A 117 -6.15 -13.97 2.98
C SER A 117 -6.40 -13.05 4.17
N THR A 118 -6.36 -13.59 5.39
CA THR A 118 -6.43 -12.75 6.59
C THR A 118 -5.12 -11.97 6.75
N PRO A 119 -5.12 -10.62 6.77
CA PRO A 119 -3.94 -9.83 7.12
C PRO A 119 -3.51 -10.18 8.55
N THR A 120 -2.29 -10.69 8.71
CA THR A 120 -1.85 -11.39 9.93
C THR A 120 -0.48 -10.91 10.37
N ILE A 121 -0.28 -10.71 11.67
CA ILE A 121 1.04 -10.44 12.25
C ILE A 121 1.44 -11.63 13.14
N ILE A 122 2.55 -12.26 12.77
CA ILE A 122 3.12 -13.44 13.44
C ILE A 122 4.33 -12.99 14.27
N LYS A 123 4.33 -13.30 15.56
CA LYS A 123 5.51 -13.23 16.42
C LYS A 123 6.29 -14.53 16.35
N ILE A 124 7.62 -14.42 16.31
CA ILE A 124 8.55 -15.53 16.47
C ILE A 124 9.49 -15.20 17.63
N ASP A 125 9.51 -16.03 18.67
CA ASP A 125 10.33 -15.80 19.85
C ASP A 125 11.82 -16.11 19.61
N THR A 126 12.68 -15.73 20.57
CA THR A 126 14.13 -15.98 20.51
C THR A 126 14.55 -17.46 20.56
N LYS A 127 13.58 -18.40 20.62
CA LYS A 127 13.78 -19.85 20.52
C LYS A 127 13.21 -20.42 19.21
N GLY A 128 12.60 -19.60 18.36
CA GLY A 128 11.95 -20.00 17.11
C GLY A 128 10.47 -20.41 17.25
N ASN A 129 9.83 -20.23 18.42
CA ASN A 129 8.41 -20.55 18.58
C ASN A 129 7.55 -19.49 17.88
N THR A 130 6.64 -19.94 17.02
CA THR A 130 5.74 -19.06 16.25
C THR A 130 4.38 -18.89 16.94
N SER A 131 3.80 -17.70 16.86
CA SER A 131 2.48 -17.39 17.40
C SER A 131 1.83 -16.23 16.62
N VAL A 132 0.52 -16.30 16.38
CA VAL A 132 -0.22 -15.16 15.81
C VAL A 132 -0.53 -14.17 16.94
N ILE A 133 -0.21 -12.89 16.75
CA ILE A 133 -0.53 -11.82 17.71
C ILE A 133 -1.66 -10.90 17.23
N ALA A 134 -1.96 -10.89 15.93
CA ALA A 134 -3.11 -10.20 15.36
C ALA A 134 -3.59 -10.88 14.07
N ASP A 135 -4.89 -11.17 13.99
CA ASP A 135 -5.63 -11.72 12.85
C ASP A 135 -6.90 -10.88 12.50
N ARG A 136 -7.07 -9.73 13.17
CA ARG A 136 -8.29 -8.90 13.19
C ARG A 136 -7.92 -7.43 13.30
N PHE A 137 -8.86 -6.54 12.96
CA PHE A 137 -8.66 -5.08 12.99
C PHE A 137 -7.44 -4.63 12.15
N LEU A 138 -7.22 -5.35 11.04
CA LEU A 138 -6.20 -5.11 10.03
C LEU A 138 -6.87 -5.20 8.65
N TYR A 139 -6.39 -4.42 7.68
CA TYR A 139 -7.00 -4.28 6.36
C TYR A 139 -5.95 -4.55 5.27
N GLY A 140 -6.06 -5.67 4.54
CA GLY A 140 -5.06 -6.06 3.55
C GLY A 140 -5.00 -5.11 2.33
N PRO A 141 -3.81 -4.79 1.78
CA PRO A 141 -2.49 -5.25 2.24
C PRO A 141 -2.03 -4.59 3.55
N ILE A 142 -1.35 -5.36 4.40
CA ILE A 142 -0.33 -4.82 5.31
C ILE A 142 0.93 -4.59 4.48
N THR A 143 1.39 -3.34 4.39
CA THR A 143 2.59 -2.94 3.65
C THR A 143 3.80 -2.80 4.56
N ASP A 144 3.60 -2.55 5.86
CA ASP A 144 4.70 -2.45 6.82
C ASP A 144 4.31 -2.74 8.28
N ILE A 145 5.29 -3.17 9.07
CA ILE A 145 5.26 -3.21 10.54
C ILE A 145 6.60 -2.71 11.09
N GLU A 146 6.58 -1.76 12.04
CA GLU A 146 7.81 -1.29 12.69
C GLU A 146 7.65 -1.16 14.20
N PHE A 147 8.62 -1.69 14.96
CA PHE A 147 8.61 -1.67 16.42
C PHE A 147 9.23 -0.39 16.97
N TYR A 148 8.44 0.39 17.70
CA TYR A 148 8.90 1.65 18.29
C TYR A 148 8.31 1.86 19.69
N LYS A 149 9.18 2.13 20.67
CA LYS A 149 8.85 2.46 22.07
C LYS A 149 7.82 1.50 22.70
N GLY A 150 8.02 0.18 22.52
CA GLY A 150 7.21 -0.87 23.14
C GLY A 150 5.94 -1.26 22.37
N LYS A 151 5.69 -0.68 21.19
CA LYS A 151 4.55 -1.01 20.32
C LYS A 151 5.03 -1.38 18.92
N ILE A 152 4.20 -2.08 18.17
CA ILE A 152 4.35 -2.22 16.71
C ILE A 152 3.41 -1.22 16.06
N TYR A 153 3.90 -0.41 15.14
CA TYR A 153 3.06 0.42 14.29
C TYR A 153 2.89 -0.30 12.96
N VAL A 154 1.65 -0.36 12.47
CA VAL A 154 1.26 -1.16 11.32
C VAL A 154 0.78 -0.23 10.21
N SER A 155 1.36 -0.34 9.03
CA SER A 155 0.87 0.31 7.81
C SER A 155 0.03 -0.68 7.04
N HIS A 156 -1.27 -0.41 6.90
CA HIS A 156 -2.21 -1.29 6.21
C HIS A 156 -3.27 -0.47 5.47
N LYS A 157 -4.10 -1.10 4.62
CA LYS A 157 -4.88 -0.38 3.58
C LYS A 157 -5.72 0.79 4.11
N GLY A 158 -5.25 2.01 3.86
CA GLY A 158 -5.92 3.26 4.21
C GLY A 158 -5.80 3.67 5.68
N VAL A 159 -5.00 2.95 6.48
CA VAL A 159 -4.96 3.06 7.95
C VAL A 159 -3.53 2.86 8.47
N VAL A 160 -3.16 3.62 9.49
CA VAL A 160 -2.01 3.31 10.34
C VAL A 160 -2.49 3.13 11.78
N SER A 161 -2.06 2.03 12.40
CA SER A 161 -2.51 1.59 13.72
C SER A 161 -1.35 1.25 14.63
N ALA A 162 -1.54 1.40 15.94
CA ALA A 162 -0.58 1.00 16.95
C ALA A 162 -1.07 -0.27 17.68
N LEU A 163 -0.27 -1.33 17.59
CA LEU A 163 -0.46 -2.65 18.18
C LEU A 163 0.40 -2.79 19.45
N ASP A 164 -0.21 -3.25 20.54
CA ASP A 164 0.50 -3.77 21.72
C ASP A 164 0.89 -5.25 21.49
N PRO A 165 2.18 -5.58 21.35
CA PRO A 165 2.63 -6.95 21.08
C PRO A 165 2.55 -7.90 22.29
N VAL A 166 2.07 -7.43 23.46
CA VAL A 166 1.82 -8.25 24.65
C VAL A 166 0.34 -8.63 24.76
N SER A 167 -0.58 -7.71 24.48
CA SER A 167 -2.03 -7.94 24.60
C SER A 167 -2.75 -8.25 23.28
N GLY A 168 -2.12 -8.01 22.13
CA GLY A 168 -2.76 -8.11 20.82
C GLY A 168 -3.73 -6.96 20.50
N ILE A 169 -3.83 -5.94 21.38
CA ILE A 169 -4.75 -4.82 21.19
C ILE A 169 -4.21 -3.88 20.13
N ILE A 170 -5.01 -3.69 19.07
CA ILE A 170 -4.79 -2.70 18.01
C ILE A 170 -5.63 -1.45 18.31
N LYS A 171 -5.03 -0.28 18.07
CA LYS A 171 -5.75 0.99 18.01
C LYS A 171 -5.33 1.75 16.75
N ASP A 172 -6.30 2.04 15.89
CA ASP A 172 -6.12 2.94 14.76
C ASP A 172 -5.74 4.35 15.24
N ILE A 173 -4.73 4.95 14.61
CA ILE A 173 -4.24 6.29 14.91
C ILE A 173 -4.44 7.25 13.73
N ILE A 174 -4.29 6.78 12.50
CA ILE A 174 -4.58 7.55 11.28
C ILE A 174 -5.48 6.69 10.40
N ILE A 175 -6.61 7.25 9.96
CA ILE A 175 -7.64 6.55 9.18
C ILE A 175 -8.00 7.32 7.93
N GLY A 176 -8.42 6.62 6.87
CA GLY A 176 -8.88 7.23 5.62
C GLY A 176 -7.75 7.87 4.81
N LEU A 177 -6.60 7.21 4.72
CA LEU A 177 -5.57 7.50 3.71
C LEU A 177 -6.03 6.96 2.35
N PRO A 178 -5.73 7.62 1.21
CA PRO A 178 -6.33 7.33 -0.11
C PRO A 178 -5.70 6.11 -0.81
N SER A 179 -5.83 4.94 -0.19
CA SER A 179 -5.20 3.67 -0.59
C SER A 179 -6.13 2.73 -1.36
N SER A 180 -7.08 3.26 -2.13
CA SER A 180 -8.09 2.45 -2.86
C SER A 180 -7.78 2.21 -4.33
N GLY A 181 -6.83 2.94 -4.91
CA GLY A 181 -6.36 2.76 -6.29
C GLY A 181 -5.12 1.87 -6.39
N ASP A 182 -4.26 2.17 -7.37
CA ASP A 182 -3.06 1.39 -7.72
C ASP A 182 -2.12 1.14 -6.52
N HIS A 183 -1.82 2.17 -5.74
CA HIS A 183 -0.89 2.09 -4.62
C HIS A 183 -1.56 2.41 -3.27
N GLN A 184 -0.87 2.09 -2.18
CA GLN A 184 -1.35 2.22 -0.81
C GLN A 184 -0.38 3.08 0.04
N ASN A 185 -0.67 3.25 1.32
CA ASN A 185 0.30 3.71 2.30
C ASN A 185 1.36 2.62 2.52
N ASN A 186 2.65 3.00 2.54
CA ASN A 186 3.80 2.08 2.55
C ASN A 186 4.62 2.21 3.87
N GLN A 187 5.95 2.20 3.82
CA GLN A 187 6.82 2.07 5.00
C GLN A 187 6.64 3.20 6.03
N ILE A 188 6.78 2.86 7.31
CA ILE A 188 6.77 3.79 8.44
C ILE A 188 8.22 4.07 8.87
N ALA A 189 8.57 5.34 9.05
CA ALA A 189 9.85 5.76 9.62
C ALA A 189 9.64 6.62 10.88
N PHE A 190 10.53 6.50 11.87
CA PHE A 190 10.45 7.29 13.10
C PHE A 190 11.53 8.37 13.14
N GLY A 191 11.10 9.63 13.21
CA GLY A 191 11.98 10.78 13.14
C GLY A 191 12.71 11.09 14.45
N PRO A 192 13.82 11.85 14.38
CA PRO A 192 14.56 12.32 15.55
C PRO A 192 13.78 13.32 16.40
N ASP A 193 12.76 13.95 15.83
CA ASP A 193 11.76 14.79 16.49
C ASP A 193 10.69 13.98 17.27
N GLY A 194 10.76 12.64 17.23
CA GLY A 194 9.83 11.74 17.89
C GLY A 194 8.50 11.55 17.18
N ARG A 195 8.37 12.02 15.93
CA ARG A 195 7.20 11.79 15.06
C ARG A 195 7.31 10.45 14.35
N LEU A 196 6.17 9.99 13.83
CA LEU A 196 6.13 8.96 12.79
C LEU A 196 5.95 9.63 11.43
N TYR A 197 6.52 9.01 10.39
CA TYR A 197 6.47 9.42 9.00
C TYR A 197 5.88 8.26 8.18
N ILE A 198 4.96 8.57 7.27
CA ILE A 198 4.23 7.59 6.44
C ILE A 198 4.29 8.07 4.99
N SER A 199 4.63 7.17 4.09
CA SER A 199 4.53 7.38 2.66
C SER A 199 3.18 6.89 2.11
N GLN A 200 2.62 7.59 1.12
CA GLN A 200 1.35 7.27 0.49
C GLN A 200 1.50 7.35 -1.03
N GLY A 201 1.31 6.23 -1.72
CA GLY A 201 1.34 6.17 -3.18
C GLY A 201 0.10 6.74 -3.86
N THR A 202 0.13 6.77 -5.19
CA THR A 202 -0.94 7.29 -6.05
C THR A 202 -2.09 6.30 -6.29
N ALA A 203 -3.27 6.84 -6.53
CA ALA A 203 -4.43 6.07 -6.96
C ALA A 203 -4.31 5.62 -8.43
N THR A 204 -3.55 6.35 -9.25
CA THR A 204 -3.32 6.02 -10.67
C THR A 204 -1.83 5.99 -11.04
N ASN A 205 -1.52 5.52 -12.25
CA ASN A 205 -0.16 5.53 -12.79
C ASN A 205 0.42 6.96 -12.90
N SER A 206 -0.32 7.85 -13.57
CA SER A 206 0.19 9.12 -14.12
C SER A 206 -0.81 10.29 -14.00
N GLY A 207 -1.70 10.24 -13.00
CA GLY A 207 -2.63 11.30 -12.62
C GLY A 207 -3.99 11.26 -13.33
N VAL A 208 -4.30 10.17 -14.02
CA VAL A 208 -5.51 9.96 -14.85
C VAL A 208 -6.05 8.57 -14.57
N VAL A 209 -7.34 8.45 -14.26
CA VAL A 209 -7.99 7.12 -14.15
C VAL A 209 -8.28 6.61 -15.55
N GLY A 210 -7.69 5.47 -15.92
CA GLY A 210 -7.62 4.98 -17.30
C GLY A 210 -7.83 3.47 -17.48
N GLU A 211 -7.62 3.02 -18.71
CA GLU A 211 -7.85 1.63 -19.13
C GLU A 211 -6.96 0.60 -18.41
N ASP A 212 -5.77 0.98 -17.95
CA ASP A 212 -4.90 0.14 -17.11
C ASP A 212 -5.51 -0.14 -15.73
N ASN A 213 -6.11 0.87 -15.09
CA ASN A 213 -6.82 0.70 -13.81
C ASN A 213 -8.06 -0.20 -13.99
N ILE A 214 -8.67 -0.20 -15.18
CA ILE A 214 -9.91 -0.92 -15.48
C ILE A 214 -9.66 -2.37 -15.91
N PHE A 215 -8.70 -2.63 -16.80
CA PHE A 215 -8.47 -3.99 -17.30
C PHE A 215 -7.54 -4.78 -16.38
N GLY A 216 -6.45 -4.17 -15.90
CA GLY A 216 -5.54 -4.80 -14.94
C GLY A 216 -6.17 -4.89 -13.55
N LEU A 217 -6.01 -3.84 -12.75
CA LEU A 217 -6.35 -3.86 -11.31
C LEU A 217 -7.87 -3.87 -11.02
N GLN A 218 -8.70 -3.52 -12.01
CA GLN A 218 -10.17 -3.54 -11.98
C GLN A 218 -10.85 -2.73 -10.86
N TRP A 219 -10.12 -1.92 -10.09
CA TRP A 219 -10.67 -1.16 -8.97
C TRP A 219 -11.77 -0.13 -9.34
N PRO A 220 -11.77 0.54 -10.52
CA PRO A 220 -12.84 1.50 -10.86
C PRO A 220 -14.22 0.87 -11.00
N LYS A 221 -14.30 -0.46 -11.16
CA LYS A 221 -15.55 -1.23 -11.17
C LYS A 221 -16.24 -1.27 -9.79
N TYR A 222 -15.46 -1.13 -8.72
CA TYR A 222 -15.90 -1.33 -7.33
C TYR A 222 -15.87 -0.04 -6.50
N THR A 223 -14.98 0.90 -6.84
CA THR A 223 -14.86 2.24 -6.24
C THR A 223 -14.75 3.30 -7.36
N PRO A 224 -15.82 3.54 -8.14
CA PRO A 224 -15.80 4.40 -9.32
C PRO A 224 -15.46 5.86 -9.03
N GLU A 225 -15.66 6.31 -7.79
CA GLU A 225 -15.34 7.65 -7.30
C GLU A 225 -13.84 7.90 -7.01
N VAL A 226 -13.01 6.84 -6.98
CA VAL A 226 -11.59 6.96 -6.64
C VAL A 226 -10.78 7.60 -7.77
N HIS A 227 -9.95 8.55 -7.39
CA HIS A 227 -9.01 9.31 -8.22
C HIS A 227 -7.90 9.86 -7.32
N ASP A 228 -6.83 10.40 -7.92
CA ASP A 228 -5.74 11.01 -7.14
C ASP A 228 -6.17 12.31 -6.47
N ILE A 229 -5.83 12.44 -5.18
CA ILE A 229 -6.09 13.64 -4.37
C ILE A 229 -4.79 14.45 -4.21
N PRO A 230 -4.69 15.69 -4.73
CA PRO A 230 -3.50 16.52 -4.56
C PRO A 230 -3.34 17.04 -3.12
N SER A 231 -2.14 17.46 -2.72
CA SER A 231 -1.86 18.00 -1.37
C SER A 231 -2.45 19.40 -1.12
N ARG A 232 -2.67 20.14 -2.22
CA ARG A 232 -2.97 21.56 -2.32
C ARG A 232 -3.84 21.79 -3.55
N ASN A 233 -4.47 22.96 -3.64
CA ASN A 233 -5.27 23.28 -4.83
C ASN A 233 -4.39 23.35 -6.09
N ILE A 234 -4.90 22.82 -7.19
CA ILE A 234 -4.24 22.84 -8.50
C ILE A 234 -5.24 23.25 -9.59
N SER A 235 -4.79 24.08 -10.53
CA SER A 235 -5.55 24.39 -11.75
C SER A 235 -5.15 23.46 -12.88
N LEU A 236 -6.13 22.85 -13.55
CA LEU A 236 -5.90 21.86 -14.60
C LEU A 236 -5.84 22.48 -16.01
N THR A 237 -5.05 21.86 -16.88
CA THR A 237 -4.93 22.21 -18.31
C THR A 237 -6.18 21.90 -19.14
N GLY A 238 -7.13 21.13 -18.59
CA GLY A 238 -8.26 20.59 -19.36
C GLY A 238 -7.89 19.49 -20.35
N GLN A 239 -6.69 18.90 -20.22
CA GLN A 239 -6.30 17.76 -21.04
C GLN A 239 -7.14 16.52 -20.66
N ASN A 240 -7.79 15.94 -21.68
CA ASN A 240 -8.64 14.76 -21.58
C ASN A 240 -8.15 13.67 -22.54
N PHE A 241 -8.36 12.41 -22.16
CA PHE A 241 -7.89 11.23 -22.87
C PHE A 241 -9.08 10.36 -23.28
N ASN A 242 -9.15 9.99 -24.56
CA ASN A 242 -10.14 9.04 -25.07
C ASN A 242 -9.61 7.62 -24.91
N THR A 243 -10.36 6.76 -24.22
CA THR A 243 -9.91 5.46 -23.71
C THR A 243 -11.07 4.45 -23.70
N THR A 244 -10.77 3.16 -23.65
CA THR A 244 -11.80 2.12 -23.80
C THR A 244 -12.69 2.02 -22.55
N ASN A 245 -14.00 1.95 -22.72
CA ASN A 245 -14.99 1.83 -21.65
C ASN A 245 -15.72 0.47 -21.70
N PRO A 246 -15.30 -0.53 -20.89
CA PRO A 246 -15.94 -1.85 -20.86
C PRO A 246 -17.18 -1.91 -19.95
N PHE A 247 -17.57 -0.82 -19.27
CA PHE A 247 -18.75 -0.80 -18.40
C PHE A 247 -20.05 -0.52 -19.16
N THR A 248 -19.96 0.07 -20.35
CA THR A 248 -21.10 0.35 -21.24
C THR A 248 -21.27 -0.78 -22.25
N GLY A 249 -22.28 -1.64 -22.10
CA GLY A 249 -22.56 -2.75 -23.03
C GLY A 249 -23.15 -2.32 -24.38
N SER A 250 -22.49 -1.40 -25.09
CA SER A 250 -22.99 -0.71 -26.29
C SER A 250 -21.89 -0.48 -27.32
N GLU A 251 -22.24 -0.37 -28.60
CA GLU A 251 -21.27 -0.33 -29.71
C GLU A 251 -20.21 0.80 -29.62
N ASN A 252 -20.53 1.92 -28.93
CA ASN A 252 -19.57 2.97 -28.58
C ASN A 252 -18.89 2.71 -27.22
N ASN A 253 -17.94 1.79 -27.17
CA ASN A 253 -17.17 1.43 -25.96
C ASN A 253 -16.06 2.46 -25.61
N PHE A 254 -16.37 3.75 -25.53
CA PHE A 254 -15.39 4.81 -25.27
C PHE A 254 -15.77 5.70 -24.08
N ALA A 255 -14.75 6.16 -23.36
CA ALA A 255 -14.83 7.15 -22.28
C ALA A 255 -13.86 8.30 -22.57
N ASN A 256 -14.19 9.49 -22.07
CA ASN A 256 -13.24 10.61 -22.01
C ASN A 256 -12.93 10.90 -20.53
N THR A 257 -11.66 10.79 -20.17
CA THR A 257 -11.19 10.86 -18.78
C THR A 257 -10.14 11.97 -18.63
N GLY A 258 -10.23 12.78 -17.59
CA GLY A 258 -9.32 13.89 -17.31
C GLY A 258 -8.30 13.58 -16.21
N GLY A 259 -7.38 14.52 -15.98
CA GLY A 259 -6.48 14.46 -14.82
C GLY A 259 -7.20 14.76 -13.49
N PHE A 260 -6.81 14.07 -12.40
CA PHE A 260 -7.32 14.29 -11.03
C PHE A 260 -8.85 14.27 -10.89
N VAL A 261 -9.54 13.42 -11.66
CA VAL A 261 -11.00 13.21 -11.59
C VAL A 261 -11.36 11.72 -11.72
N PRO A 262 -12.56 11.30 -11.27
CA PRO A 262 -13.06 9.92 -11.46
C PRO A 262 -13.09 9.49 -12.94
N PHE A 263 -13.08 8.17 -13.19
CA PHE A 263 -13.14 7.63 -14.55
C PHE A 263 -14.33 8.17 -15.35
N ASN A 264 -14.13 8.37 -16.65
CA ASN A 264 -15.14 8.91 -17.59
C ASN A 264 -15.70 10.30 -17.18
N THR A 265 -14.96 11.04 -16.35
CA THR A 265 -15.21 12.46 -16.06
C THR A 265 -14.25 13.31 -16.86
N THR A 266 -14.76 14.33 -17.55
CA THR A 266 -13.92 15.29 -18.28
C THR A 266 -13.55 16.51 -17.44
N THR A 267 -12.37 17.07 -17.71
CA THR A 267 -11.89 18.33 -17.13
C THR A 267 -11.94 19.45 -18.17
N ARG A 268 -11.82 20.70 -17.71
CA ARG A 268 -11.68 21.90 -18.56
C ARG A 268 -10.45 22.71 -18.15
N GLU A 269 -9.98 23.56 -19.05
CA GLU A 269 -8.90 24.51 -18.76
C GLU A 269 -9.33 25.47 -17.63
N GLY A 270 -8.42 25.73 -16.68
CA GLY A 270 -8.72 26.55 -15.50
C GLY A 270 -9.67 25.87 -14.50
N GLN A 271 -9.80 24.55 -14.54
CA GLN A 271 -10.54 23.80 -13.52
C GLN A 271 -9.67 23.61 -12.27
N GLU A 272 -10.06 24.25 -11.18
CA GLU A 272 -9.50 23.97 -9.86
C GLU A 272 -9.91 22.57 -9.37
N VAL A 273 -8.96 21.86 -8.77
CA VAL A 273 -9.16 20.68 -7.91
C VAL A 273 -8.69 21.05 -6.50
N GLU A 274 -9.51 20.76 -5.49
CA GLU A 274 -9.21 21.07 -4.08
C GLU A 274 -8.17 20.10 -3.50
N GLY A 275 -7.22 20.63 -2.72
CA GLY A 275 -6.18 19.84 -2.06
C GLY A 275 -6.61 19.24 -0.74
N ASN A 276 -6.02 18.12 -0.35
CA ASN A 276 -6.20 17.50 0.96
C ASN A 276 -4.87 17.09 1.60
N ILE A 277 -4.77 17.26 2.93
CA ILE A 277 -3.62 16.79 3.71
C ILE A 277 -3.47 15.26 3.69
N LYS A 278 -4.54 14.52 3.38
CA LYS A 278 -4.48 13.08 3.04
C LYS A 278 -4.42 12.91 1.53
N CYS A 279 -3.33 13.43 0.98
CA CYS A 279 -3.02 13.37 -0.44
C CYS A 279 -2.64 11.96 -0.91
N ASN A 280 -2.74 11.75 -2.21
CA ASN A 280 -2.00 10.74 -2.94
C ASN A 280 -0.60 11.25 -3.27
N GLY A 281 0.33 10.32 -3.46
CA GLY A 281 1.67 10.61 -3.97
C GLY A 281 2.50 11.56 -3.09
N CYS A 282 2.49 11.32 -1.77
CA CYS A 282 3.05 12.23 -0.79
C CYS A 282 3.62 11.51 0.44
N ILE A 283 4.39 12.25 1.25
CA ILE A 283 4.89 11.81 2.57
C ILE A 283 4.26 12.70 3.63
N LEU A 284 3.74 12.07 4.67
CA LEU A 284 3.08 12.72 5.81
C LEU A 284 3.86 12.41 7.09
N SER A 285 3.76 13.28 8.09
CA SER A 285 4.22 12.99 9.46
C SER A 285 3.15 13.30 10.49
N ALA A 286 3.13 12.55 11.59
CA ALA A 286 2.19 12.72 12.69
C ALA A 286 2.86 12.47 14.05
N LYS A 287 2.16 12.81 15.13
CA LYS A 287 2.50 12.32 16.47
C LYS A 287 2.17 10.83 16.59
N LEU A 288 2.70 10.18 17.62
CA LEU A 288 2.53 8.74 17.89
C LEU A 288 1.08 8.31 18.21
N ASP A 289 0.17 9.27 18.40
CA ASP A 289 -1.28 9.07 18.55
C ASP A 289 -2.07 9.36 17.26
N GLY A 290 -1.39 9.71 16.17
CA GLY A 290 -1.94 10.07 14.86
C GLY A 290 -2.35 11.54 14.72
N SER A 291 -2.26 12.35 15.79
CA SER A 291 -2.62 13.76 15.75
C SER A 291 -1.54 14.64 15.10
N ASP A 292 -1.89 15.90 14.81
CA ASP A 292 -0.96 16.91 14.25
C ASP A 292 -0.35 16.47 12.89
N LEU A 293 -1.15 15.86 12.02
CA LEU A 293 -0.78 15.39 10.68
C LEU A 293 -0.28 16.55 9.79
N LYS A 294 0.89 16.38 9.16
CA LYS A 294 1.59 17.40 8.35
C LYS A 294 2.18 16.82 7.07
N LEU A 295 2.18 17.63 6.00
CA LEU A 295 2.86 17.32 4.75
C LEU A 295 4.38 17.43 4.93
N VAL A 296 5.12 16.49 4.36
CA VAL A 296 6.60 16.45 4.34
C VAL A 296 7.11 16.59 2.91
N ALA A 297 6.50 15.87 1.96
CA ALA A 297 6.82 15.91 0.53
C ALA A 297 5.59 15.55 -0.30
N GLU A 298 5.56 15.95 -1.57
CA GLU A 298 4.47 15.67 -2.51
C GLU A 298 4.95 15.56 -3.96
N GLY A 299 4.16 14.96 -4.86
CA GLY A 299 4.57 14.71 -6.23
C GLY A 299 5.58 13.56 -6.34
N LEU A 300 5.44 12.56 -5.47
CA LEU A 300 6.13 11.27 -5.54
C LEU A 300 5.10 10.24 -6.01
N ARG A 301 5.35 9.43 -7.04
CA ARG A 301 4.33 8.48 -7.55
C ARG A 301 3.99 7.42 -6.51
N ASN A 302 4.99 6.63 -6.14
CA ASN A 302 4.87 5.62 -5.11
C ASN A 302 6.13 5.67 -4.24
N PRO A 303 6.17 6.58 -3.25
CA PRO A 303 7.19 6.52 -2.21
C PRO A 303 6.96 5.23 -1.43
N TYR A 304 7.81 4.22 -1.66
CA TYR A 304 7.62 2.90 -1.06
C TYR A 304 8.32 2.84 0.28
N GLY A 305 9.65 2.92 0.24
CA GLY A 305 10.52 2.77 1.39
C GLY A 305 11.03 4.10 1.92
N MET A 306 11.24 4.16 3.24
CA MET A 306 11.71 5.32 3.95
C MET A 306 12.53 4.94 5.18
N ALA A 307 13.70 5.56 5.38
CA ALA A 307 14.48 5.43 6.60
C ALA A 307 15.26 6.71 6.93
N PHE A 308 15.57 6.90 8.22
CA PHE A 308 16.39 8.03 8.68
C PHE A 308 17.87 7.66 8.79
N THR A 309 18.75 8.52 8.29
CA THR A 309 20.19 8.47 8.55
C THR A 309 20.55 9.03 9.93
N ASP A 310 21.74 8.68 10.44
CA ASP A 310 22.30 9.27 11.67
C ASP A 310 22.48 10.81 11.59
N ASP A 311 22.55 11.38 10.38
CA ASP A 311 22.55 12.83 10.16
C ASP A 311 21.14 13.41 9.89
N ASN A 312 20.10 12.73 10.39
CA ASN A 312 18.71 13.16 10.49
C ASN A 312 17.97 13.41 9.15
N LYS A 313 18.44 12.80 8.06
CA LYS A 313 17.82 12.91 6.73
C LYS A 313 16.96 11.70 6.44
N LEU A 314 15.79 11.94 5.86
CA LEU A 314 14.89 10.90 5.39
C LEU A 314 15.30 10.47 3.98
N VAL A 315 15.86 9.26 3.85
CA VAL A 315 16.07 8.60 2.55
C VAL A 315 14.73 8.00 2.12
N VAL A 316 14.34 8.23 0.87
CA VAL A 316 13.05 7.81 0.29
C VAL A 316 13.32 7.09 -1.03
N SER A 317 12.83 5.86 -1.18
CA SER A 317 12.69 5.22 -2.49
C SER A 317 11.33 5.56 -3.11
N ASN A 318 11.32 5.92 -4.38
CA ASN A 318 10.11 6.27 -5.12
C ASN A 318 10.12 5.63 -6.51
N ASN A 319 9.05 4.90 -6.86
CA ASN A 319 8.97 4.24 -8.17
C ASN A 319 8.75 5.26 -9.30
N GLY A 320 9.30 4.96 -10.49
CA GLY A 320 8.99 5.68 -11.72
C GLY A 320 7.56 5.42 -12.21
N ALA A 321 7.06 6.23 -13.14
CA ALA A 321 5.83 5.98 -13.86
C ALA A 321 5.95 4.78 -14.83
N ASP A 322 4.88 4.01 -14.94
CA ASP A 322 4.79 2.86 -15.84
C ASP A 322 4.40 3.30 -17.27
N GLU A 323 4.75 2.50 -18.27
CA GLU A 323 4.42 2.72 -19.68
C GLU A 323 2.98 2.30 -20.06
N ARG A 324 2.03 2.44 -19.13
CA ARG A 324 0.65 1.93 -19.22
C ARG A 324 -0.41 3.01 -19.05
N GLY A 325 -1.64 2.66 -19.41
CA GLY A 325 -2.84 3.47 -19.19
C GLY A 325 -3.07 4.57 -20.21
N SER A 326 -4.12 5.36 -20.01
CA SER A 326 -4.57 6.39 -20.98
C SER A 326 -3.58 7.55 -21.15
N ARG A 327 -2.54 7.62 -20.31
CA ARG A 327 -1.43 8.58 -20.33
C ARG A 327 -0.13 7.85 -19.99
N GLN A 328 0.38 7.04 -20.92
CA GLN A 328 1.63 6.29 -20.75
C GLN A 328 2.81 7.26 -20.56
N ILE A 329 3.74 6.92 -19.67
CA ILE A 329 5.04 7.60 -19.53
C ILE A 329 6.10 6.52 -19.70
N ALA A 330 6.92 6.61 -20.75
CA ALA A 330 8.07 5.72 -20.94
C ALA A 330 9.31 6.30 -20.24
N ASN A 331 10.34 5.47 -20.07
CA ASN A 331 11.68 5.90 -19.64
C ASN A 331 11.74 6.69 -18.31
N ASP A 332 10.78 6.52 -17.40
CA ASP A 332 10.87 7.09 -16.06
C ASP A 332 11.58 6.14 -15.09
N PRO A 333 12.81 6.43 -14.61
CA PRO A 333 13.52 5.57 -13.69
C PRO A 333 12.92 5.58 -12.29
N ASP A 334 13.21 4.54 -11.52
CA ASP A 334 13.04 4.57 -10.07
C ASP A 334 14.08 5.51 -9.43
N LYS A 335 13.67 6.22 -8.39
CA LYS A 335 14.39 7.37 -7.83
C LYS A 335 14.65 7.17 -6.35
N VAL A 336 15.78 7.69 -5.89
CA VAL A 336 16.06 7.87 -4.46
C VAL A 336 16.21 9.35 -4.16
N HIS A 337 15.41 9.83 -3.22
CA HIS A 337 15.44 11.20 -2.72
C HIS A 337 15.96 11.22 -1.28
N VAL A 338 16.57 12.33 -0.87
CA VAL A 338 17.04 12.53 0.51
C VAL A 338 16.53 13.88 1.01
N ILE A 339 15.80 13.87 2.12
CA ILE A 339 15.09 15.03 2.65
C ILE A 339 15.64 15.35 4.04
N ASP A 340 16.32 16.49 4.17
CA ASP A 340 16.63 17.06 5.49
C ASP A 340 15.34 17.66 6.08
N ILE A 341 14.72 16.92 7.00
CA ILE A 341 13.49 17.33 7.70
C ILE A 341 13.75 18.34 8.83
N THR A 342 15.01 18.56 9.22
CA THR A 342 15.36 19.49 10.31
C THR A 342 15.26 20.94 9.85
N ASN A 343 15.49 21.18 8.55
CA ASN A 343 15.21 22.45 7.92
C ASN A 343 13.76 22.51 7.40
N ALA A 344 12.93 23.33 8.05
CA ALA A 344 11.54 23.55 7.68
C ALA A 344 11.34 24.03 6.22
N SER A 345 12.34 24.66 5.59
CA SER A 345 12.26 25.08 4.18
C SER A 345 12.34 23.93 3.18
N ASN A 346 12.47 22.68 3.63
CA ASN A 346 12.40 21.48 2.78
C ASN A 346 11.05 20.77 2.82
N LEU A 347 10.20 21.10 3.80
CA LEU A 347 8.90 20.45 3.98
C LEU A 347 7.87 20.98 2.97
N GLY A 348 7.04 20.10 2.43
CA GLY A 348 6.03 20.45 1.42
C GLY A 348 6.61 20.77 0.03
N LYS A 349 7.86 20.38 -0.24
CA LYS A 349 8.45 20.48 -1.58
C LYS A 349 7.84 19.46 -2.55
N PHE A 350 7.89 19.82 -3.84
CA PHE A 350 7.33 19.06 -4.94
C PHE A 350 8.40 18.25 -5.68
N TYR A 351 8.13 16.96 -5.93
CA TYR A 351 9.10 15.99 -6.45
C TYR A 351 8.79 15.52 -7.88
N GLY A 352 7.79 16.12 -8.53
CA GLY A 352 7.62 16.08 -9.99
C GLY A 352 6.35 15.40 -10.51
N TRP A 353 5.92 14.28 -9.92
CA TRP A 353 4.74 13.56 -10.40
C TRP A 353 3.47 14.44 -10.27
N PRO A 354 2.55 14.46 -11.26
CA PRO A 354 2.48 13.59 -12.44
C PRO A 354 3.11 14.18 -13.71
N ASP A 355 3.68 15.38 -13.66
CA ASP A 355 4.05 16.17 -14.85
C ASP A 355 5.56 16.25 -15.11
N PHE A 356 6.38 15.73 -14.21
CA PHE A 356 7.83 15.57 -14.37
C PHE A 356 8.26 14.15 -14.00
N ALA A 357 9.30 13.68 -14.68
CA ALA A 357 9.90 12.35 -14.61
C ALA A 357 11.44 12.48 -14.60
N GLY A 358 12.15 11.36 -14.47
CA GLY A 358 13.62 11.32 -14.44
C GLY A 358 14.24 12.27 -13.43
N ASN A 359 15.12 13.14 -13.91
CA ASN A 359 15.86 14.12 -13.13
C ASN A 359 15.06 15.42 -12.92
N GLY A 360 13.74 15.30 -12.70
CA GLY A 360 12.82 16.43 -12.66
C GLY A 360 12.63 17.12 -14.01
N GLU A 361 12.61 16.34 -15.10
CA GLU A 361 12.42 16.82 -16.47
C GLU A 361 10.94 16.65 -16.87
N PRO A 362 10.36 17.57 -17.66
CA PRO A 362 8.93 17.54 -17.94
C PRO A 362 8.54 16.34 -18.81
N VAL A 363 7.42 15.68 -18.52
CA VAL A 363 6.94 14.51 -19.28
C VAL A 363 6.60 14.81 -20.75
N THR A 364 6.56 16.09 -21.12
CA THR A 364 6.45 16.57 -22.52
C THR A 364 7.74 16.37 -23.32
N ASP A 365 8.87 16.06 -22.69
CA ASP A 365 10.12 15.74 -23.38
C ASP A 365 9.93 14.47 -24.24
N PRO A 366 10.33 14.47 -25.53
CA PRO A 366 10.22 13.32 -26.41
C PRO A 366 10.80 12.01 -25.84
N LYS A 367 11.80 12.07 -24.94
CA LYS A 367 12.39 10.87 -24.32
C LYS A 367 11.38 10.06 -23.49
N PHE A 368 10.35 10.70 -22.94
CA PHE A 368 9.32 10.05 -22.12
C PHE A 368 8.13 9.55 -22.95
N LYS A 369 8.08 9.80 -24.27
CA LYS A 369 6.99 9.33 -25.12
C LYS A 369 7.11 7.82 -25.38
N SER A 370 6.11 7.05 -24.95
CA SER A 370 5.96 5.63 -25.34
C SER A 370 5.86 5.46 -26.86
N PRO A 371 6.48 4.42 -27.47
CA PRO A 371 6.22 4.03 -28.86
C PRO A 371 4.74 3.75 -29.15
N SER A 372 3.97 3.33 -28.13
CA SER A 372 2.52 3.08 -28.23
C SER A 372 1.68 4.36 -28.17
N ALA A 373 2.23 5.48 -27.71
CA ALA A 373 1.49 6.74 -27.57
C ALA A 373 1.27 7.38 -28.95
N LYS A 374 0.00 7.62 -29.30
CA LYS A 374 -0.38 8.27 -30.56
C LYS A 374 0.12 9.72 -30.56
N GLU A 375 -0.31 10.50 -29.57
CA GLU A 375 0.05 11.90 -29.38
C GLU A 375 1.24 12.08 -28.41
N PRO A 376 1.93 13.24 -28.43
CA PRO A 376 2.84 13.64 -27.36
C PRO A 376 2.11 13.79 -26.02
N ILE A 377 2.81 13.46 -24.92
CA ILE A 377 2.30 13.65 -23.56
C ILE A 377 2.19 15.16 -23.27
N LYS A 378 1.17 15.56 -22.50
CA LYS A 378 0.94 16.94 -22.05
C LYS A 378 0.78 16.98 -20.54
N PHE A 379 1.05 18.15 -19.94
CA PHE A 379 0.80 18.39 -18.52
C PHE A 379 -0.69 18.30 -18.14
N LEU A 380 -0.96 17.88 -16.91
CA LEU A 380 -2.28 17.91 -16.29
C LEU A 380 -2.51 19.21 -15.51
N MET A 381 -1.48 19.74 -14.87
CA MET A 381 -1.51 21.00 -14.13
C MET A 381 -1.04 22.18 -15.00
N GLN A 382 -1.69 23.34 -14.87
CA GLN A 382 -1.28 24.58 -15.55
C GLN A 382 -0.01 25.20 -14.94
N ASN A 383 0.20 25.03 -13.63
CA ASN A 383 1.26 25.66 -12.88
C ASN A 383 1.89 24.64 -11.93
N HIS A 384 3.22 24.67 -11.82
CA HIS A 384 4.00 23.75 -10.98
C HIS A 384 4.95 24.55 -10.08
N PRO A 385 5.21 24.12 -8.84
CA PRO A 385 6.34 24.61 -8.06
C PRO A 385 7.67 24.11 -8.63
N GLU A 386 8.78 24.62 -8.08
CA GLU A 386 10.11 24.09 -8.34
C GLU A 386 10.19 22.58 -8.00
N VAL A 387 10.71 21.80 -8.95
CA VAL A 387 10.81 20.34 -8.85
C VAL A 387 12.13 19.95 -8.18
N VAL A 388 12.04 19.21 -7.07
CA VAL A 388 13.19 18.66 -6.37
C VAL A 388 13.72 17.44 -7.12
N LYS A 389 14.96 17.54 -7.58
CA LYS A 389 15.69 16.46 -8.24
C LYS A 389 15.95 15.27 -7.30
N PRO A 390 16.04 14.03 -7.82
CA PRO A 390 16.54 12.90 -7.05
C PRO A 390 18.01 13.06 -6.67
N LEU A 391 18.44 12.35 -5.61
CA LEU A 391 19.85 12.14 -5.32
C LEU A 391 20.45 11.12 -6.29
N ALA A 392 19.68 10.07 -6.62
CA ALA A 392 20.05 9.05 -7.58
C ALA A 392 18.86 8.60 -8.42
N GLU A 393 19.09 8.41 -9.71
CA GLU A 393 18.23 7.67 -10.62
C GLU A 393 18.81 6.26 -10.78
N LEU A 394 17.95 5.25 -10.69
CA LEU A 394 18.30 3.87 -11.05
C LEU A 394 17.90 3.63 -12.52
N ARG A 395 17.83 2.37 -12.94
CA ARG A 395 17.18 2.01 -14.21
C ARG A 395 15.65 2.11 -14.12
N VAL A 396 14.99 2.00 -15.25
CA VAL A 396 13.52 1.86 -15.38
C VAL A 396 13.07 0.48 -14.86
N GLY A 397 11.96 0.44 -14.13
CA GLY A 397 11.26 -0.77 -13.69
C GLY A 397 11.86 -1.66 -12.59
N PRO A 398 12.87 -1.30 -11.76
CA PRO A 398 13.35 -2.20 -10.72
C PRO A 398 12.33 -2.38 -9.57
N SER A 399 11.33 -1.50 -9.47
CA SER A 399 10.31 -1.47 -8.43
C SER A 399 10.93 -1.46 -7.03
N LEU A 400 11.64 -0.37 -6.71
CA LEU A 400 12.22 -0.14 -5.40
C LEU A 400 11.16 -0.28 -4.29
N THR A 401 11.54 -1.00 -3.23
CA THR A 401 10.69 -1.30 -2.08
C THR A 401 11.28 -0.66 -0.81
N GLN A 402 11.20 -1.32 0.35
CA GLN A 402 11.64 -0.74 1.63
C GLN A 402 13.11 -0.30 1.66
N VAL A 403 13.39 0.69 2.49
CA VAL A 403 14.72 1.26 2.77
C VAL A 403 15.06 0.98 4.24
N VAL A 404 16.32 0.61 4.52
CA VAL A 404 16.90 0.61 5.88
C VAL A 404 18.32 1.16 5.84
N ILE A 405 18.77 1.83 6.89
CA ILE A 405 20.17 2.29 7.01
C ILE A 405 20.95 1.31 7.89
N SER A 406 22.19 0.97 7.51
CA SER A 406 23.07 0.20 8.39
C SER A 406 23.81 1.14 9.34
N ASN A 407 23.58 1.01 10.65
CA ASN A 407 24.18 1.90 11.65
C ASN A 407 25.29 1.21 12.48
N SER A 408 25.87 0.11 11.99
CA SER A 408 26.89 -0.68 12.71
C SER A 408 28.08 -1.10 11.84
N SER A 409 29.26 -1.14 12.46
CA SER A 409 30.49 -1.70 11.90
C SER A 409 30.42 -3.21 11.64
N ASP A 410 29.55 -3.91 12.37
CA ASP A 410 29.61 -5.37 12.52
C ASP A 410 29.03 -6.05 11.28
N PHE A 411 27.84 -5.63 10.84
CA PHE A 411 27.42 -5.83 9.45
C PHE A 411 28.36 -5.05 8.51
N GLY A 412 28.71 -3.81 8.86
CA GLY A 412 29.55 -2.92 8.08
C GLY A 412 28.76 -2.08 7.08
N ASN A 413 29.47 -1.31 6.26
CA ASN A 413 28.86 -0.26 5.42
C ASN A 413 28.05 0.79 6.25
N PRO A 414 28.60 1.31 7.37
CA PRO A 414 27.85 2.22 8.25
C PRO A 414 27.46 3.52 7.54
N GLY A 415 26.20 3.91 7.70
CA GLY A 415 25.58 5.05 7.03
C GLY A 415 25.10 4.79 5.59
N MET A 416 25.28 3.58 5.05
CA MET A 416 24.73 3.20 3.74
C MET A 416 23.25 2.80 3.86
N ALA A 417 22.46 3.22 2.88
CA ALA A 417 21.08 2.77 2.71
C ALA A 417 21.04 1.45 1.94
N PHE A 418 20.30 0.47 2.44
CA PHE A 418 19.98 -0.77 1.76
C PHE A 418 18.52 -0.68 1.31
N ILE A 419 18.28 -0.91 0.02
CA ILE A 419 16.98 -0.68 -0.63
C ILE A 419 16.59 -1.94 -1.41
N GLY A 420 15.41 -2.48 -1.13
CA GLY A 420 14.87 -3.62 -1.88
C GLY A 420 14.40 -3.21 -3.27
N ALA A 421 14.27 -4.17 -4.18
CA ALA A 421 13.76 -3.95 -5.54
C ALA A 421 13.02 -5.20 -6.01
N SER A 422 11.70 -5.15 -6.08
CA SER A 422 10.83 -6.33 -6.27
C SER A 422 10.76 -6.84 -7.72
N GLY A 423 11.06 -5.99 -8.72
CA GLY A 423 11.09 -6.37 -10.14
C GLY A 423 10.03 -5.72 -11.02
N THR A 424 10.25 -5.82 -12.34
CA THR A 424 9.29 -5.36 -13.36
C THR A 424 8.32 -6.48 -13.76
N PHE A 425 7.06 -6.13 -13.99
CA PHE A 425 6.05 -7.04 -14.54
C PHE A 425 5.85 -6.84 -16.06
N THR A 426 6.92 -6.50 -16.78
CA THR A 426 6.96 -6.41 -18.26
C THR A 426 6.39 -7.70 -18.90
N PRO A 427 5.32 -7.63 -19.73
CA PRO A 427 4.86 -6.45 -20.47
C PRO A 427 3.70 -5.64 -19.84
N ILE A 428 3.23 -5.95 -18.62
CA ILE A 428 2.09 -5.26 -17.97
C ILE A 428 2.45 -3.80 -17.62
N THR A 429 3.65 -3.56 -17.09
CA THR A 429 4.08 -2.21 -16.66
C THR A 429 4.87 -1.45 -17.73
N HIS A 430 5.59 -2.14 -18.62
CA HIS A 430 6.50 -1.54 -19.60
C HIS A 430 6.60 -2.40 -20.86
N THR A 431 6.98 -1.82 -21.99
CA THR A 431 7.30 -2.60 -23.20
C THR A 431 8.68 -3.28 -23.12
N PHE A 432 8.87 -4.33 -23.91
CA PHE A 432 10.19 -4.94 -24.17
C PHE A 432 11.10 -4.11 -25.11
N GLU A 433 10.67 -2.90 -25.48
CA GLU A 433 11.47 -1.91 -26.22
C GLU A 433 12.07 -0.89 -25.24
N THR A 434 11.32 -0.49 -24.21
CA THR A 434 11.75 0.41 -23.13
C THR A 434 12.63 -0.27 -22.07
N ILE A 435 12.50 -1.58 -21.84
CA ILE A 435 13.28 -2.32 -20.83
C ILE A 435 14.06 -3.50 -21.45
N ASP A 436 15.33 -3.64 -21.05
CA ASP A 436 16.18 -4.80 -21.37
C ASP A 436 15.48 -6.14 -21.09
N LYS A 437 15.70 -7.13 -21.96
CA LYS A 437 15.20 -8.51 -21.80
C LYS A 437 15.97 -9.33 -20.75
N GLY A 438 16.54 -8.67 -19.74
CA GLY A 438 17.28 -9.26 -18.63
C GLY A 438 16.49 -9.20 -17.31
N VAL A 439 17.11 -9.67 -16.21
CA VAL A 439 16.53 -9.51 -14.87
C VAL A 439 16.63 -8.04 -14.44
N VAL A 440 15.49 -7.45 -14.12
CA VAL A 440 15.35 -6.06 -13.67
C VAL A 440 14.66 -6.05 -12.31
N GLY A 441 15.24 -5.36 -11.33
CA GLY A 441 14.90 -5.54 -9.91
C GLY A 441 15.42 -6.87 -9.38
N HIS A 442 14.60 -7.60 -8.63
CA HIS A 442 14.92 -8.87 -7.95
C HIS A 442 16.25 -8.83 -7.19
N LYS A 443 16.45 -7.77 -6.40
CA LYS A 443 17.73 -7.42 -5.77
C LYS A 443 17.56 -6.61 -4.48
N VAL A 444 18.68 -6.45 -3.77
CA VAL A 444 18.89 -5.38 -2.79
C VAL A 444 20.07 -4.53 -3.28
N VAL A 445 19.90 -3.21 -3.28
CA VAL A 445 20.92 -2.22 -3.64
C VAL A 445 21.49 -1.60 -2.37
N ALA A 446 22.80 -1.42 -2.29
CA ALA A 446 23.45 -0.56 -1.30
C ALA A 446 23.77 0.80 -1.94
N LEU A 447 23.32 1.89 -1.32
CA LEU A 447 23.43 3.27 -1.80
C LEU A 447 24.02 4.19 -0.71
N ASP A 448 24.91 5.10 -1.10
CA ASP A 448 25.41 6.17 -0.23
C ASP A 448 24.45 7.37 -0.24
N PRO A 449 23.74 7.68 0.86
CA PRO A 449 22.79 8.79 0.92
C PRO A 449 23.45 10.18 0.91
N LYS A 450 24.79 10.26 0.83
CA LYS A 450 25.54 11.52 0.70
C LYS A 450 26.01 11.80 -0.72
N THR A 451 26.24 10.76 -1.54
CA THR A 451 26.76 10.92 -2.91
C THR A 451 25.86 10.35 -4.01
N GLY A 452 24.84 9.55 -3.66
CA GLY A 452 23.97 8.88 -4.63
C GLY A 452 24.60 7.68 -5.34
N ASN A 453 25.89 7.40 -5.10
CA ASN A 453 26.56 6.21 -5.63
C ASN A 453 25.92 4.94 -5.05
N TYR A 454 25.67 3.94 -5.91
CA TYR A 454 25.04 2.70 -5.50
C TYR A 454 25.62 1.48 -6.23
N ALA A 455 25.42 0.30 -5.65
CA ALA A 455 25.77 -0.99 -6.25
C ALA A 455 24.77 -2.09 -5.83
N ASP A 456 24.64 -3.12 -6.66
CA ASP A 456 23.92 -4.35 -6.30
C ASP A 456 24.61 -5.01 -5.09
N PHE A 457 23.92 -5.09 -3.95
CA PHE A 457 24.41 -5.78 -2.76
C PHE A 457 24.13 -7.29 -2.82
N LEU A 458 22.91 -7.64 -3.23
CA LEU A 458 22.39 -8.98 -3.51
C LEU A 458 21.60 -8.90 -4.82
N SER A 459 21.77 -9.83 -5.75
CA SER A 459 20.91 -9.92 -6.95
C SER A 459 20.69 -11.36 -7.42
N VAL A 460 19.56 -11.60 -8.08
CA VAL A 460 19.22 -12.90 -8.68
C VAL A 460 20.06 -13.19 -9.93
N ILE A 461 20.50 -14.44 -10.07
CA ILE A 461 21.31 -14.92 -11.20
C ILE A 461 20.44 -15.46 -12.36
N LYS A 462 19.35 -16.21 -12.07
CA LYS A 462 18.59 -16.94 -13.12
C LYS A 462 17.07 -16.87 -13.00
N ASP A 463 16.50 -17.19 -11.85
CA ASP A 463 15.04 -17.25 -11.68
C ASP A 463 14.54 -16.04 -10.88
N PRO A 464 14.05 -14.97 -11.54
CA PRO A 464 13.46 -13.82 -10.86
C PRO A 464 12.13 -14.16 -10.17
N SER A 465 11.40 -15.17 -10.66
CA SER A 465 10.09 -15.52 -10.10
C SER A 465 10.17 -16.07 -8.68
N ALA A 466 11.36 -16.45 -8.22
CA ALA A 466 11.62 -17.07 -6.92
C ALA A 466 12.14 -16.11 -5.83
N PHE A 467 12.23 -14.80 -6.10
CA PHE A 467 12.68 -13.80 -5.11
C PHE A 467 12.09 -12.41 -5.40
N THR A 468 11.16 -11.98 -4.53
CA THR A 468 10.40 -10.73 -4.64
C THR A 468 10.59 -9.90 -3.36
N PRO A 469 11.74 -9.21 -3.18
CA PRO A 469 12.06 -8.50 -1.94
C PRO A 469 11.20 -7.24 -1.76
N VAL A 470 10.33 -7.26 -0.74
CA VAL A 470 9.38 -6.18 -0.45
C VAL A 470 9.68 -5.46 0.86
N GLY A 471 10.10 -6.18 1.90
CA GLY A 471 10.45 -5.60 3.20
C GLY A 471 11.91 -5.80 3.56
N LEU A 472 12.49 -4.84 4.30
CA LEU A 472 13.86 -4.89 4.82
C LEU A 472 13.89 -4.50 6.29
N SER A 473 14.73 -5.15 7.08
CA SER A 473 14.89 -4.85 8.51
C SER A 473 16.27 -5.24 9.00
N PHE A 474 16.95 -4.41 9.78
CA PHE A 474 18.12 -4.85 10.54
C PHE A 474 17.66 -5.47 11.87
N ASP A 475 18.41 -6.45 12.39
CA ASP A 475 18.21 -6.84 13.79
C ASP A 475 18.53 -5.67 14.74
N LYS A 476 18.07 -5.79 15.98
CA LYS A 476 18.28 -4.77 17.03
C LYS A 476 19.74 -4.33 17.20
N ASN A 477 20.73 -5.18 16.91
CA ASN A 477 22.15 -4.84 17.02
C ASN A 477 22.80 -4.41 15.70
N ASN A 478 22.05 -4.38 14.58
CA ASN A 478 22.55 -4.07 13.23
C ASN A 478 23.72 -4.99 12.81
N THR A 479 23.65 -6.27 13.17
CA THR A 479 24.61 -7.32 12.83
C THR A 479 24.19 -8.15 11.60
N ALA A 480 22.89 -8.15 11.26
CA ALA A 480 22.33 -8.87 10.14
C ALA A 480 21.14 -8.13 9.50
N LEU A 481 21.10 -8.13 8.18
CA LEU A 481 19.98 -7.63 7.37
C LEU A 481 18.99 -8.76 7.12
N TYR A 482 17.71 -8.52 7.35
CA TYR A 482 16.61 -9.43 7.06
C TYR A 482 15.78 -8.90 5.89
N ILE A 483 15.29 -9.81 5.06
CA ILE A 483 14.51 -9.51 3.86
C ILE A 483 13.18 -10.26 3.94
N ALA A 484 12.06 -9.53 3.91
CA ALA A 484 10.76 -10.10 3.59
C ALA A 484 10.66 -10.28 2.07
N ASP A 485 10.79 -11.53 1.64
CA ASP A 485 10.54 -11.95 0.29
C ASP A 485 9.10 -12.45 0.18
N LEU A 486 8.29 -11.75 -0.60
CA LEU A 486 6.87 -12.03 -0.83
C LEU A 486 6.64 -13.47 -1.30
N GLY A 487 7.67 -14.09 -1.88
CA GLY A 487 7.69 -15.43 -2.41
C GLY A 487 7.52 -15.42 -3.93
N LYS A 488 6.99 -16.54 -4.43
CA LYS A 488 6.85 -16.78 -5.86
C LYS A 488 5.71 -15.98 -6.47
N LEU A 489 6.04 -15.23 -7.52
CA LEU A 489 5.13 -14.39 -8.29
C LEU A 489 5.44 -14.59 -9.78
N GLU A 490 4.42 -14.94 -10.57
CA GLU A 490 4.57 -15.20 -12.00
C GLU A 490 3.63 -14.33 -12.84
N LEU A 491 4.01 -14.03 -14.08
CA LEU A 491 3.07 -13.55 -15.09
C LEU A 491 2.25 -14.73 -15.62
N ARG A 492 0.93 -14.57 -15.72
CA ARG A 492 0.00 -15.63 -16.14
C ARG A 492 -1.07 -15.16 -17.11
N ASP A 493 -1.23 -15.92 -18.19
CA ASP A 493 -2.36 -15.83 -19.13
C ASP A 493 -3.42 -16.94 -18.90
N THR A 494 -3.21 -17.79 -17.89
CA THR A 494 -4.10 -18.93 -17.56
C THR A 494 -4.21 -19.14 -16.06
N ILE A 495 -5.39 -19.54 -15.60
CA ILE A 495 -5.65 -19.92 -14.20
C ILE A 495 -4.90 -21.22 -13.87
N PRO A 496 -3.92 -21.23 -12.94
CA PRO A 496 -3.05 -22.39 -12.73
C PRO A 496 -3.77 -23.69 -12.30
N ALA A 497 -4.95 -23.58 -11.69
CA ALA A 497 -5.72 -24.73 -11.20
C ALA A 497 -6.60 -25.41 -12.28
N THR A 498 -6.91 -24.72 -13.38
CA THR A 498 -7.87 -25.19 -14.40
C THR A 498 -7.35 -25.13 -15.84
N GLY A 499 -6.27 -24.38 -16.09
CA GLY A 499 -5.79 -24.09 -17.44
C GLY A 499 -6.70 -23.16 -18.25
N ALA A 500 -7.76 -22.62 -17.66
CA ALA A 500 -8.66 -21.70 -18.34
C ALA A 500 -7.94 -20.38 -18.67
N PRO A 501 -8.14 -19.79 -19.87
CA PRO A 501 -7.50 -18.56 -20.27
C PRO A 501 -8.01 -17.35 -19.46
N LEU A 502 -7.12 -16.39 -19.25
CA LEU A 502 -7.43 -15.07 -18.72
C LEU A 502 -7.61 -14.06 -19.87
N ASN A 503 -8.34 -12.98 -19.63
CA ASN A 503 -8.61 -11.96 -20.64
C ASN A 503 -7.41 -11.04 -20.93
N HIS A 504 -6.36 -11.13 -20.11
CA HIS A 504 -5.10 -10.38 -20.16
C HIS A 504 -4.09 -11.11 -19.27
N THR A 505 -2.81 -10.82 -19.45
CA THR A 505 -1.75 -11.25 -18.53
C THR A 505 -1.93 -10.56 -17.17
N VAL A 506 -1.87 -11.32 -16.08
CA VAL A 506 -1.92 -10.83 -14.68
C VAL A 506 -0.63 -11.19 -13.94
N THR A 507 -0.35 -10.54 -12.80
CA THR A 507 0.57 -11.14 -11.83
C THR A 507 -0.19 -12.17 -10.99
N TRP A 508 0.42 -13.33 -10.72
CA TRP A 508 -0.17 -14.43 -9.98
C TRP A 508 0.73 -14.83 -8.80
N PRO A 509 0.36 -14.46 -7.55
CA PRO A 509 1.11 -14.84 -6.36
C PRO A 509 0.83 -16.28 -5.95
N TYR A 510 1.86 -16.94 -5.41
CA TYR A 510 1.77 -18.31 -4.91
C TYR A 510 1.81 -18.30 -3.37
N PRO A 511 0.69 -18.57 -2.67
CA PRO A 511 0.66 -18.59 -1.22
C PRO A 511 1.59 -19.67 -0.66
N ASP A 512 2.06 -19.41 0.56
CA ASP A 512 2.97 -20.27 1.31
C ASP A 512 4.26 -20.61 0.55
N THR A 513 4.78 -19.63 -0.19
CA THR A 513 6.12 -19.68 -0.83
C THR A 513 7.05 -18.57 -0.35
N GLY A 514 6.55 -17.60 0.43
CA GLY A 514 7.32 -16.49 0.97
C GLY A 514 8.35 -16.91 2.01
N VAL A 515 9.40 -16.10 2.12
CA VAL A 515 10.62 -16.40 2.89
C VAL A 515 11.08 -15.17 3.66
N ILE A 516 11.56 -15.36 4.89
CA ILE A 516 12.44 -14.41 5.55
C ILE A 516 13.89 -14.87 5.36
N TRP A 517 14.62 -14.16 4.51
CA TRP A 517 16.06 -14.33 4.36
C TRP A 517 16.79 -13.50 5.41
N LYS A 518 17.97 -13.95 5.82
CA LYS A 518 18.93 -13.23 6.64
C LYS A 518 20.26 -13.16 5.90
N ILE A 519 20.89 -12.00 5.92
CA ILE A 519 22.25 -11.77 5.43
C ILE A 519 23.11 -11.32 6.61
N SER A 520 24.27 -11.94 6.76
CA SER A 520 25.29 -11.58 7.76
C SER A 520 26.69 -11.85 7.23
N LYS A 521 27.71 -11.36 7.94
CA LYS A 521 29.13 -11.50 7.55
C LYS A 521 29.67 -12.92 7.72
#